data_AF-A0A3C0XJC5-F1
#
_entry.id   AF-A0A3C0XJC5-F1
#
_cell.length_a   1.000
_cell.length_b   1.000
_cell.length_c   1.000
_cell.angle_alpha   90.00
_cell.angle_beta   90.00
_cell.angle_gamma   90.00
#
_symmetry.space_group_name_H-M   'P 1'
#
loop_
_entity.id
_entity.type
_entity.pdbx_description
1 polymer ?
#
loop_
_entity_poly.entity_id
_entity_poly.type
_entity_poly.pdbx_seq_one_letter_code
_entity_poly.pdbx_strand_id
1 'polypeptide(L)'
;MTPTEAVERLVTASVHLDDADLDRTYVWRDYDEDGLRFALLTAHHILRDTAASVAAARLRAGRPFTEAQRILAQVHEAYRDLTGALAGTSEDDLDHVPTVGQWPVRQVLAHALDAESAFLTAIRLALDGMRAGTPSGRASREAWEAREAPIADPAGSRADALNALFESHVRVLRELSGVTDAELDTPSFFWESEGYPVRFRMHRFEEHLRQHTIQVDKTLVAIGHPRTEAERLVRNLYTALAGVESVASDAGAGGDVLDRCAASLDDIARQVEDIARKA
;
A
#
# COMPACT_ATOMS: atom_id res chain seq x y z
N MET A 1 15.54 11.78 -6.74
CA MET A 1 14.09 11.63 -6.81
C MET A 1 13.79 10.17 -7.10
N THR A 2 13.00 9.50 -6.26
CA THR A 2 12.58 8.11 -6.44
C THR A 2 11.24 8.03 -7.19
N PRO A 3 10.84 6.86 -7.73
CA PRO A 3 9.50 6.68 -8.28
C PRO A 3 8.39 7.02 -7.26
N THR A 4 8.57 6.66 -5.99
CA THR A 4 7.65 7.00 -4.90
C THR A 4 7.50 8.52 -4.77
N GLU A 5 8.60 9.26 -4.66
CA GLU A 5 8.58 10.73 -4.55
C GLU A 5 7.90 11.38 -5.77
N ALA A 6 8.14 10.86 -6.97
CA ALA A 6 7.52 11.37 -8.19
C ALA A 6 6.01 11.09 -8.26
N VAL A 7 5.56 9.92 -7.77
CA VAL A 7 4.12 9.61 -7.64
C VAL A 7 3.46 10.53 -6.62
N GLU A 8 4.04 10.74 -5.44
CA GLU A 8 3.45 11.63 -4.42
C GLU A 8 3.30 13.06 -4.95
N ARG A 9 4.26 13.54 -5.75
CA ARG A 9 4.16 14.83 -6.44
C ARG A 9 3.00 14.85 -7.44
N LEU A 10 2.89 13.83 -8.28
CA LEU A 10 1.80 13.73 -9.26
C LEU A 10 0.43 13.65 -8.57
N VAL A 11 0.31 12.89 -7.48
CA VAL A 11 -0.91 12.78 -6.68
C VAL A 11 -1.28 14.14 -6.10
N THR A 12 -0.33 14.86 -5.50
CA THR A 12 -0.56 16.22 -4.97
C THR A 12 -1.09 17.17 -6.05
N ALA A 13 -0.55 17.07 -7.28
CA ALA A 13 -0.95 17.89 -8.40
C ALA A 13 -2.32 17.53 -9.00
N SER A 14 -2.87 16.34 -8.71
CA SER A 14 -4.00 15.80 -9.48
C SER A 14 -5.20 15.33 -8.66
N VAL A 15 -5.02 14.96 -7.39
CA VAL A 15 -6.09 14.30 -6.60
C VAL A 15 -7.33 15.17 -6.38
N HIS A 16 -7.17 16.49 -6.44
CA HIS A 16 -8.23 17.49 -6.24
C HIS A 16 -8.92 17.93 -7.54
N LEU A 17 -8.47 17.46 -8.70
CA LEU A 17 -9.04 17.86 -9.98
C LEU A 17 -10.44 17.27 -10.15
N ASP A 18 -11.37 18.09 -10.65
CA ASP A 18 -12.69 17.65 -11.05
C ASP A 18 -12.71 17.16 -12.52
N ASP A 19 -13.88 16.71 -12.99
CA ASP A 19 -14.02 16.19 -14.36
C ASP A 19 -13.71 17.27 -15.42
N ALA A 20 -14.01 18.55 -15.14
CA ALA A 20 -13.75 19.65 -16.07
C ALA A 20 -12.26 19.98 -16.13
N ASP A 21 -11.56 19.89 -14.99
CA ASP A 21 -10.10 19.95 -14.95
C ASP A 21 -9.46 18.80 -15.74
N LEU A 22 -10.00 17.58 -15.60
CA LEU A 22 -9.48 16.41 -16.31
C LEU A 22 -9.67 16.48 -17.83
N ASP A 23 -10.64 17.23 -18.33
CA ASP A 23 -10.88 17.49 -19.76
C ASP A 23 -9.89 18.49 -20.39
N ARG A 24 -9.07 19.17 -19.57
CA ARG A 24 -8.15 20.18 -20.07
C ARG A 24 -7.09 19.56 -20.96
N THR A 25 -6.79 20.22 -22.07
CA THR A 25 -5.88 19.72 -23.10
C THR A 25 -4.53 19.33 -22.53
N TYR A 26 -4.16 18.08 -22.75
CA TYR A 26 -2.88 17.49 -22.44
C TYR A 26 -2.43 16.71 -23.67
N VAL A 27 -1.17 16.87 -24.05
CA VAL A 27 -0.61 16.23 -25.24
C VAL A 27 0.55 15.34 -24.81
N TRP A 28 0.41 14.04 -25.04
CA TRP A 28 1.49 13.09 -24.87
C TRP A 28 1.86 12.47 -26.21
N ARG A 29 2.92 12.99 -26.83
CA ARG A 29 3.33 12.62 -28.20
C ARG A 29 2.16 12.84 -29.17
N ASP A 30 1.70 11.78 -29.83
CA ASP A 30 0.60 11.83 -30.81
C ASP A 30 -0.80 11.66 -30.15
N TYR A 31 -0.87 11.56 -28.82
CA TYR A 31 -2.13 11.44 -28.08
C TYR A 31 -2.52 12.82 -27.48
N ASP A 32 -3.55 13.46 -28.04
CA ASP A 32 -4.00 14.81 -27.66
C ASP A 32 -5.51 14.94 -27.39
N GLU A 33 -6.27 13.85 -27.49
CA GLU A 33 -7.75 13.88 -27.40
C GLU A 33 -8.30 13.73 -25.96
N ASP A 34 -7.56 13.06 -25.08
CA ASP A 34 -8.11 12.57 -23.80
C ASP A 34 -7.95 13.54 -22.63
N GLY A 35 -7.15 14.61 -22.76
CA GLY A 35 -6.94 15.60 -21.68
C GLY A 35 -6.08 15.10 -20.50
N LEU A 36 -6.12 15.82 -19.37
CA LEU A 36 -5.27 15.57 -18.19
C LEU A 36 -5.46 14.18 -17.57
N ARG A 37 -6.62 13.54 -17.70
CA ARG A 37 -6.79 12.13 -17.29
C ARG A 37 -5.78 11.19 -17.96
N PHE A 38 -5.38 11.49 -19.20
CA PHE A 38 -4.41 10.69 -19.94
C PHE A 38 -3.00 10.80 -19.35
N ALA A 39 -2.68 11.90 -18.68
CA ALA A 39 -1.44 12.06 -17.94
C ALA A 39 -1.34 11.02 -16.81
N LEU A 40 -2.42 10.82 -16.05
CA LEU A 40 -2.49 9.81 -14.98
C LEU A 40 -2.47 8.38 -15.53
N LEU A 41 -3.17 8.12 -16.63
CA LEU A 41 -3.13 6.81 -17.32
C LEU A 41 -1.73 6.48 -17.87
N THR A 42 -1.04 7.49 -18.40
CA THR A 42 0.35 7.37 -18.88
C THR A 42 1.31 7.09 -17.73
N ALA A 43 1.18 7.81 -16.61
CA ALA A 43 1.96 7.56 -15.41
C ALA A 43 1.73 6.14 -14.87
N HIS A 44 0.47 5.68 -14.84
CA HIS A 44 0.13 4.30 -14.49
C HIS A 44 0.81 3.29 -15.42
N HIS A 45 0.76 3.50 -16.73
CA HIS A 45 1.45 2.64 -17.71
C HIS A 45 2.95 2.57 -17.43
N ILE A 46 3.62 3.71 -17.24
CA ILE A 46 5.07 3.78 -16.95
C ILE A 46 5.43 2.96 -15.71
N LEU A 47 4.63 3.06 -14.64
CA LEU A 47 4.84 2.26 -13.41
C LEU A 47 4.71 0.76 -13.69
N ARG A 48 3.68 0.34 -14.42
CA ARG A 48 3.44 -1.07 -14.75
C ARG A 48 4.55 -1.66 -15.63
N ASP A 49 5.00 -0.92 -16.64
CA ASP A 49 6.10 -1.33 -17.51
C ASP A 49 7.43 -1.40 -16.74
N THR A 50 7.68 -0.43 -15.86
CA THR A 50 8.86 -0.42 -14.98
C THR A 50 8.90 -1.65 -14.08
N ALA A 51 7.79 -1.99 -13.42
CA ALA A 51 7.71 -3.17 -12.56
C ALA A 51 8.02 -4.46 -13.35
N ALA A 52 7.44 -4.60 -14.55
CA ALA A 52 7.70 -5.75 -15.43
C ALA A 52 9.17 -5.83 -15.88
N SER A 53 9.73 -4.70 -16.30
CA SER A 53 11.12 -4.59 -16.76
C SER A 53 12.13 -4.93 -15.67
N VAL A 54 11.93 -4.42 -14.45
CA VAL A 54 12.80 -4.72 -13.31
C VAL A 54 12.65 -6.18 -12.87
N ALA A 55 11.43 -6.71 -12.79
CA ALA A 55 11.21 -8.13 -12.48
C ALA A 55 11.91 -9.06 -13.49
N ALA A 56 11.82 -8.74 -14.79
CA ALA A 56 12.51 -9.50 -15.83
C ALA A 56 14.05 -9.38 -15.72
N ALA A 57 14.56 -8.21 -15.34
CA ALA A 57 16.00 -8.02 -15.09
C ALA A 57 16.49 -8.84 -13.89
N ARG A 58 15.72 -8.90 -12.80
CA ARG A 58 16.01 -9.75 -11.63
C ARG A 58 16.11 -11.22 -12.00
N LEU A 59 15.15 -11.72 -12.79
CA LEU A 59 15.15 -13.10 -13.27
C LEU A 59 16.41 -13.40 -14.10
N ARG A 60 16.75 -12.53 -15.06
CA ARG A 60 17.99 -12.68 -15.87
C ARG A 60 19.26 -12.63 -15.03
N ALA A 61 19.25 -11.89 -13.93
CA ALA A 61 20.35 -11.81 -12.98
C ALA A 61 20.41 -12.98 -11.98
N GLY A 62 19.58 -14.03 -12.17
CA GLY A 62 19.56 -15.21 -11.30
C GLY A 62 18.97 -14.95 -9.92
N ARG A 63 18.16 -13.89 -9.76
CA ARG A 63 17.55 -13.48 -8.49
C ARG A 63 16.02 -13.47 -8.60
N PRO A 64 15.37 -14.63 -8.88
CA PRO A 64 13.93 -14.69 -8.94
C PRO A 64 13.32 -14.38 -7.56
N PHE A 65 12.08 -13.89 -7.54
CA PHE A 65 11.34 -13.75 -6.29
C PHE A 65 11.02 -15.12 -5.69
N THR A 66 11.23 -15.24 -4.38
CA THR A 66 10.75 -16.38 -3.60
C THR A 66 9.22 -16.32 -3.46
N GLU A 67 8.61 -17.43 -3.04
CA GLU A 67 7.16 -17.45 -2.75
C GLU A 67 6.81 -16.45 -1.64
N ALA A 68 7.59 -16.43 -0.55
CA ALA A 68 7.39 -15.51 0.56
C ALA A 68 7.45 -14.03 0.13
N GLN A 69 8.38 -13.67 -0.74
CA GLN A 69 8.50 -12.32 -1.29
C GLN A 69 7.28 -11.94 -2.15
N ARG A 70 6.73 -12.89 -2.91
CA ARG A 70 5.51 -12.63 -3.71
C ARG A 70 4.30 -12.39 -2.83
N ILE A 71 4.15 -13.16 -1.75
CA ILE A 71 3.07 -12.95 -0.77
C ILE A 71 3.22 -11.58 -0.11
N LEU A 72 4.44 -11.21 0.31
CA LEU A 72 4.68 -9.90 0.91
C LEU A 72 4.42 -8.74 -0.06
N ALA A 73 4.70 -8.91 -1.36
CA ALA A 73 4.36 -7.95 -2.40
C ALA A 73 2.83 -7.75 -2.53
N GLN A 74 2.02 -8.80 -2.34
CA GLN A 74 0.55 -8.70 -2.35
C GLN A 74 0.04 -7.91 -1.13
N VAL A 75 0.64 -8.12 0.05
CA VAL A 75 0.36 -7.30 1.24
C VAL A 75 0.67 -5.83 0.96
N HIS A 76 1.81 -5.55 0.33
CA HIS A 76 2.19 -4.19 -0.05
C HIS A 76 1.23 -3.54 -1.05
N GLU A 77 0.75 -4.32 -2.02
CA GLU A 77 -0.28 -3.89 -2.97
C GLU A 77 -1.59 -3.49 -2.25
N ALA A 78 -2.06 -4.30 -1.30
CA ALA A 78 -3.25 -3.98 -0.53
C ALA A 78 -3.07 -2.73 0.35
N TYR A 79 -1.88 -2.52 0.93
CA TYR A 79 -1.56 -1.29 1.65
C TYR A 79 -1.62 -0.04 0.74
N ARG A 80 -1.04 -0.14 -0.46
CA ARG A 80 -1.07 0.97 -1.42
C ARG A 80 -2.47 1.22 -1.96
N ASP A 81 -3.29 0.18 -2.11
CA ASP A 81 -4.71 0.32 -2.44
C ASP A 81 -5.48 1.11 -1.37
N LEU A 82 -5.26 0.81 -0.09
CA LEU A 82 -5.80 1.59 1.03
C LEU A 82 -5.26 3.03 1.05
N THR A 83 -3.97 3.23 0.77
CA THR A 83 -3.37 4.57 0.68
C THR A 83 -4.02 5.40 -0.42
N GLY A 84 -4.18 4.81 -1.62
CA GLY A 84 -4.90 5.44 -2.73
C GLY A 84 -6.37 5.68 -2.41
N ALA A 85 -6.97 4.80 -1.60
CA ALA A 85 -8.32 5.01 -1.10
C ALA A 85 -8.44 6.24 -0.18
N LEU A 86 -7.39 6.60 0.55
CA LEU A 86 -7.37 7.74 1.47
C LEU A 86 -6.81 9.03 0.84
N ALA A 87 -6.30 8.98 -0.40
CA ALA A 87 -5.53 10.07 -0.99
C ALA A 87 -6.30 11.40 -1.08
N GLY A 88 -7.59 11.35 -1.42
CA GLY A 88 -8.46 12.54 -1.58
C GLY A 88 -9.26 12.92 -0.34
N THR A 89 -9.13 12.20 0.78
CA THR A 89 -9.94 12.48 1.97
C THR A 89 -9.46 13.73 2.70
N SER A 90 -10.38 14.48 3.29
CA SER A 90 -10.09 15.53 4.27
C SER A 90 -9.92 14.95 5.67
N GLU A 91 -9.60 15.80 6.65
CA GLU A 91 -9.62 15.43 8.07
C GLU A 91 -11.04 15.18 8.57
N ASP A 92 -12.00 16.01 8.14
CA ASP A 92 -13.42 15.86 8.49
C ASP A 92 -13.98 14.51 8.00
N ASP A 93 -13.57 14.06 6.81
CA ASP A 93 -13.98 12.74 6.28
C ASP A 93 -13.50 11.58 7.16
N LEU A 94 -12.36 11.73 7.84
CA LEU A 94 -11.84 10.69 8.72
C LEU A 94 -12.70 10.49 9.96
N ASP A 95 -13.33 11.57 10.44
CA ASP A 95 -14.06 11.60 11.71
C ASP A 95 -15.58 11.62 11.54
N HIS A 96 -16.08 11.84 10.33
CA HIS A 96 -17.50 11.82 10.03
C HIS A 96 -18.10 10.42 10.24
N VAL A 97 -19.00 10.31 11.22
CA VAL A 97 -19.73 9.07 11.50
C VAL A 97 -20.86 8.88 10.48
N PRO A 98 -20.82 7.85 9.62
CA PRO A 98 -21.78 7.72 8.51
C PRO A 98 -23.22 7.52 9.00
N THR A 99 -23.42 6.64 9.98
CA THR A 99 -24.69 6.48 10.70
C THR A 99 -24.43 6.01 12.13
N VAL A 100 -25.40 6.18 13.03
CA VAL A 100 -25.31 5.73 14.43
C VAL A 100 -24.97 4.24 14.49
N GLY A 101 -23.87 3.91 15.17
CA GLY A 101 -23.39 2.53 15.35
C GLY A 101 -22.43 2.03 14.27
N GLN A 102 -22.18 2.82 13.23
CA GLN A 102 -21.12 2.54 12.25
C GLN A 102 -19.83 3.29 12.59
N TRP A 103 -18.70 2.78 12.10
CA TRP A 103 -17.39 3.36 12.38
C TRP A 103 -17.04 4.46 11.37
N PRO A 104 -16.54 5.62 11.83
CA PRO A 104 -15.87 6.58 10.96
C PRO A 104 -14.55 5.98 10.44
N VAL A 105 -14.00 6.55 9.37
CA VAL A 105 -12.79 6.01 8.73
C VAL A 105 -11.63 5.90 9.72
N ARG A 106 -11.42 6.89 10.60
CA ARG A 106 -10.35 6.85 11.61
C ARG A 106 -10.44 5.62 12.52
N GLN A 107 -11.65 5.25 12.94
CA GLN A 107 -11.87 4.06 13.76
C GLN A 107 -11.61 2.77 12.95
N VAL A 108 -11.90 2.76 11.65
CA VAL A 108 -11.52 1.65 10.76
C VAL A 108 -10.00 1.52 10.68
N LEU A 109 -9.27 2.63 10.56
CA LEU A 109 -7.80 2.62 10.53
C LEU A 109 -7.20 2.14 11.86
N ALA A 110 -7.73 2.59 13.01
CA ALA A 110 -7.30 2.11 14.32
C ALA A 110 -7.45 0.58 14.43
N HIS A 111 -8.60 0.06 14.00
CA HIS A 111 -8.85 -1.38 13.97
C HIS A 111 -7.91 -2.15 13.02
N ALA A 112 -7.60 -1.58 11.85
CA ALA A 112 -6.64 -2.15 10.92
C ALA A 112 -5.26 -2.30 11.58
N LEU A 113 -4.76 -1.23 12.19
CA LEU A 113 -3.47 -1.18 12.87
C LEU A 113 -3.37 -2.20 14.02
N ASP A 114 -4.42 -2.33 14.83
CA ASP A 114 -4.49 -3.32 15.91
C ASP A 114 -4.35 -4.75 15.37
N ALA A 115 -5.10 -5.07 14.31
CA ALA A 115 -5.09 -6.41 13.73
C ALA A 115 -3.75 -6.73 13.05
N GLU A 116 -3.16 -5.78 12.32
CA GLU A 116 -1.84 -5.94 11.70
C GLU A 116 -0.75 -6.25 12.75
N SER A 117 -0.76 -5.50 13.86
CA SER A 117 0.17 -5.75 14.99
C SER A 117 -0.01 -7.14 15.57
N ALA A 118 -1.25 -7.59 15.74
CA ALA A 118 -1.55 -8.92 16.24
C ALA A 118 -1.09 -10.03 15.27
N PHE A 119 -1.36 -9.87 13.96
CA PHE A 119 -0.89 -10.83 12.95
C PHE A 119 0.63 -10.90 12.91
N LEU A 120 1.31 -9.75 12.97
CA LEU A 120 2.76 -9.68 12.98
C LEU A 120 3.34 -10.40 14.21
N THR A 121 2.73 -10.18 15.37
CA THR A 121 3.11 -10.84 16.63
C THR A 121 2.99 -12.35 16.54
N ALA A 122 1.86 -12.86 16.02
CA ALA A 122 1.63 -14.29 15.83
C ALA A 122 2.64 -14.94 14.86
N ILE A 123 3.02 -14.25 13.78
CA ILE A 123 4.05 -14.74 12.84
C ILE A 123 5.41 -14.78 13.53
N ARG A 124 5.81 -13.69 14.20
CA ARG A 124 7.13 -13.60 14.86
C ARG A 124 7.31 -14.67 15.92
N LEU A 125 6.31 -14.93 16.74
CA LEU A 125 6.36 -15.99 17.75
C LEU A 125 6.52 -17.38 17.11
N ALA A 126 5.81 -17.65 16.02
CA ALA A 126 5.91 -18.92 15.31
C ALA A 126 7.31 -19.12 14.70
N LEU A 127 7.84 -18.10 14.02
CA LEU A 127 9.15 -18.15 13.39
C LEU A 127 10.28 -18.23 14.40
N ASP A 128 10.22 -17.48 15.49
CA ASP A 128 11.23 -17.54 16.54
C ASP A 128 11.25 -18.91 17.23
N GLY A 129 10.08 -19.49 17.49
CA GLY A 129 9.95 -20.85 18.02
C GLY A 129 10.60 -21.88 17.09
N MET A 130 10.25 -21.84 15.80
CA MET A 130 10.84 -22.73 14.79
C MET A 130 12.36 -22.56 14.69
N ARG A 131 12.86 -21.32 14.60
CA ARG A 131 14.30 -21.02 14.49
C ARG A 131 15.09 -21.46 15.72
N ALA A 132 14.46 -21.44 16.89
CA ALA A 132 15.03 -21.93 18.15
C ALA A 132 14.89 -23.45 18.34
N GLY A 133 14.19 -24.16 17.44
CA GLY A 133 13.91 -25.59 17.58
C GLY A 133 12.88 -25.93 18.67
N THR A 134 12.06 -24.97 19.08
CA THR A 134 10.99 -25.15 20.07
C THR A 134 9.74 -25.73 19.38
N PRO A 135 9.04 -26.71 20.00
CA PRO A 135 7.78 -27.22 19.45
C PRO A 135 6.76 -26.10 19.20
N SER A 136 6.08 -26.14 18.06
CA SER A 136 5.02 -25.19 17.73
C SER A 136 3.83 -25.35 18.67
N GLY A 137 3.30 -24.23 19.17
CA GLY A 137 2.12 -24.22 20.02
C GLY A 137 1.64 -22.79 20.28
N ARG A 138 0.54 -22.67 21.02
CA ARG A 138 0.04 -21.35 21.45
C ARG A 138 1.03 -20.73 22.43
N ALA A 139 1.44 -19.50 22.14
CA ALA A 139 2.28 -18.72 23.04
C ALA A 139 1.54 -18.40 24.35
N SER A 140 2.28 -18.31 25.47
CA SER A 140 1.71 -17.76 26.70
C SER A 140 1.33 -16.30 26.50
N ARG A 141 0.42 -15.80 27.34
CA ARG A 141 0.05 -14.38 27.35
C ARG A 141 1.28 -13.48 27.58
N GLU A 142 2.18 -13.89 28.46
CA GLU A 142 3.42 -13.15 28.75
C GLU A 142 4.34 -13.08 27.52
N ALA A 143 4.47 -14.19 26.77
CA ALA A 143 5.26 -14.22 25.55
C ALA A 143 4.63 -13.35 24.44
N TRP A 144 3.30 -13.30 24.38
CA TRP A 144 2.57 -12.39 23.49
C TRP A 144 2.85 -10.94 23.85
N GLU A 145 2.57 -10.54 25.08
CA GLU A 145 2.74 -9.15 25.56
C GLU A 145 4.20 -8.68 25.43
N ALA A 146 5.18 -9.58 25.58
CA ALA A 146 6.60 -9.25 25.40
C ALA A 146 7.02 -9.09 23.92
N ARG A 147 6.24 -9.63 22.97
CA ARG A 147 6.55 -9.60 21.53
C ARG A 147 5.72 -8.58 20.77
N GLU A 148 4.47 -8.42 21.20
CA GLU A 148 3.58 -7.37 20.76
C GLU A 148 4.24 -6.03 21.00
N ALA A 149 3.98 -5.11 20.09
CA ALA A 149 4.70 -3.88 20.09
C ALA A 149 3.75 -2.71 19.89
N PRO A 150 4.21 -1.50 20.26
CA PRO A 150 3.36 -0.34 20.24
C PRO A 150 2.75 -0.14 18.86
N ILE A 151 1.46 0.16 18.89
CA ILE A 151 0.66 0.49 17.73
C ILE A 151 0.63 2.02 17.68
N ALA A 152 0.93 2.58 16.51
CA ALA A 152 0.80 4.01 16.30
C ALA A 152 -0.68 4.40 16.39
N ASP A 153 -0.99 5.44 17.16
CA ASP A 153 -2.35 5.94 17.29
C ASP A 153 -2.71 6.78 16.04
N PRO A 154 -3.75 6.44 15.27
CA PRO A 154 -4.17 7.24 14.13
C PRO A 154 -4.99 8.47 14.56
N ALA A 155 -5.09 8.79 15.84
CA ALA A 155 -5.68 10.03 16.34
C ALA A 155 -4.88 11.28 15.92
N GLY A 156 -5.55 12.44 15.97
CA GLY A 156 -4.95 13.71 15.58
C GLY A 156 -5.23 14.06 14.12
N SER A 157 -4.22 14.61 13.44
CA SER A 157 -4.43 15.12 12.09
C SER A 157 -4.62 14.00 11.07
N ARG A 158 -5.08 14.35 9.86
CA ARG A 158 -5.03 13.41 8.72
C ARG A 158 -3.60 12.91 8.47
N ALA A 159 -2.59 13.77 8.59
CA ALA A 159 -1.20 13.37 8.38
C ALA A 159 -0.74 12.35 9.44
N ASP A 160 -1.15 12.50 10.70
CA ASP A 160 -0.84 11.56 11.77
C ASP A 160 -1.45 10.19 11.49
N ALA A 161 -2.70 10.12 11.03
CA ALA A 161 -3.36 8.87 10.65
C ALA A 161 -2.63 8.14 9.51
N LEU A 162 -2.22 8.87 8.46
CA LEU A 162 -1.48 8.30 7.34
C LEU A 162 -0.06 7.86 7.74
N ASN A 163 0.60 8.62 8.62
CA ASN A 163 1.90 8.26 9.16
C ASN A 163 1.81 7.00 10.03
N ALA A 164 0.78 6.86 10.86
CA ALA A 164 0.54 5.65 11.65
C ALA A 164 0.40 4.40 10.75
N LEU A 165 -0.36 4.52 9.65
CA LEU A 165 -0.50 3.47 8.65
C LEU A 165 0.84 3.15 7.95
N PHE A 166 1.59 4.17 7.56
CA PHE A 166 2.90 4.01 6.93
C PHE A 166 3.92 3.33 7.86
N GLU A 167 4.00 3.76 9.11
CA GLU A 167 4.93 3.19 10.10
C GLU A 167 4.62 1.73 10.41
N SER A 168 3.33 1.39 10.56
CA SER A 168 2.88 -0.01 10.71
C SER A 168 3.31 -0.84 9.50
N HIS A 169 3.01 -0.37 8.29
CA HIS A 169 3.29 -1.11 7.07
C HIS A 169 4.79 -1.30 6.81
N VAL A 170 5.60 -0.24 6.94
CA VAL A 170 7.07 -0.34 6.80
C VAL A 170 7.65 -1.34 7.78
N ARG A 171 7.09 -1.40 9.00
CA ARG A 171 7.50 -2.39 9.98
C ARG A 171 7.12 -3.81 9.56
N VAL A 172 5.90 -4.03 9.07
CA VAL A 172 5.48 -5.34 8.53
C VAL A 172 6.44 -5.77 7.42
N LEU A 173 6.72 -4.91 6.45
CA LEU A 173 7.67 -5.20 5.38
C LEU A 173 9.07 -5.55 5.92
N ARG A 174 9.60 -4.74 6.84
CA ARG A 174 10.93 -4.95 7.42
C ARG A 174 11.02 -6.31 8.14
N GLU A 175 10.08 -6.59 9.03
CA GLU A 175 10.12 -7.80 9.87
C GLU A 175 9.82 -9.08 9.07
N LEU A 176 9.06 -8.99 7.97
CA LEU A 176 8.71 -10.13 7.13
C LEU A 176 9.59 -10.30 5.87
N SER A 177 10.44 -9.33 5.55
CA SER A 177 11.32 -9.37 4.36
C SER A 177 12.27 -10.57 4.32
N GLY A 178 12.66 -11.08 5.49
CA GLY A 178 13.56 -12.22 5.65
C GLY A 178 12.87 -13.58 5.77
N VAL A 179 11.55 -13.66 5.65
CA VAL A 179 10.82 -14.94 5.69
C VAL A 179 11.21 -15.76 4.46
N THR A 180 11.66 -17.00 4.68
CA THR A 180 12.03 -17.90 3.58
C THR A 180 10.87 -18.83 3.21
N ASP A 181 10.91 -19.42 2.01
CA ASP A 181 9.88 -20.35 1.54
C ASP A 181 9.74 -21.58 2.45
N ALA A 182 10.83 -22.03 3.09
CA ALA A 182 10.80 -23.13 4.05
C ALA A 182 10.06 -22.79 5.34
N GLU A 183 9.88 -21.51 5.65
CA GLU A 183 9.21 -21.05 6.87
C GLU A 183 7.71 -20.80 6.66
N LEU A 184 7.23 -20.82 5.41
CA LEU A 184 5.84 -20.51 5.08
C LEU A 184 4.84 -21.49 5.69
N ASP A 185 5.24 -22.75 5.87
CA ASP A 185 4.40 -23.81 6.42
C ASP A 185 4.53 -23.98 7.94
N THR A 186 5.30 -23.10 8.59
CA THR A 186 5.43 -23.08 10.04
C THR A 186 4.07 -22.82 10.69
N PRO A 187 3.61 -23.68 11.63
CA PRO A 187 2.35 -23.46 12.32
C PRO A 187 2.39 -22.20 13.19
N SER A 188 1.48 -21.27 12.94
CA SER A 188 1.29 -20.02 13.68
C SER A 188 -0.07 -19.98 14.38
N PHE A 189 -0.01 -19.76 15.69
CA PHE A 189 -1.17 -19.75 16.58
C PHE A 189 -1.49 -18.31 17.00
N PHE A 190 -2.78 -17.97 17.04
CA PHE A 190 -3.27 -16.72 17.60
C PHE A 190 -4.33 -17.05 18.67
N TRP A 191 -5.62 -16.88 18.39
CA TRP A 191 -6.71 -17.26 19.30
C TRP A 191 -7.39 -18.58 18.92
N GLU A 192 -7.05 -19.16 17.77
CA GLU A 192 -7.57 -20.42 17.27
C GLU A 192 -6.88 -21.62 17.94
N SER A 193 -7.57 -22.77 17.99
CA SER A 193 -7.04 -24.01 18.58
C SER A 193 -6.05 -24.73 17.66
N GLU A 194 -6.12 -24.46 16.37
CA GLU A 194 -5.24 -25.04 15.34
C GLU A 194 -4.18 -24.03 14.91
N GLY A 195 -3.00 -24.55 14.57
CA GLY A 195 -1.91 -23.74 14.03
C GLY A 195 -2.10 -23.58 12.53
N TYR A 196 -2.36 -22.36 12.08
CA TYR A 196 -2.42 -22.04 10.65
C TYR A 196 -1.02 -21.74 10.12
N PRO A 197 -0.68 -22.13 8.88
CA PRO A 197 0.62 -21.80 8.29
C PRO A 197 0.95 -20.30 8.34
N VAL A 198 2.23 -19.93 8.48
CA VAL A 198 2.68 -18.54 8.39
C VAL A 198 2.18 -17.87 7.10
N ARG A 199 2.19 -18.58 5.95
CA ARG A 199 1.62 -18.06 4.70
C ARG A 199 0.16 -17.62 4.83
N PHE A 200 -0.65 -18.36 5.60
CA PHE A 200 -2.05 -18.00 5.85
C PHE A 200 -2.12 -16.68 6.62
N ARG A 201 -1.30 -16.51 7.66
CA ARG A 201 -1.24 -15.25 8.43
C ARG A 201 -0.73 -14.08 7.59
N MET A 202 0.24 -14.31 6.70
CA MET A 202 0.69 -13.27 5.76
C MET A 202 -0.44 -12.82 4.84
N HIS A 203 -1.22 -13.75 4.27
CA HIS A 203 -2.43 -13.39 3.51
C HIS A 203 -3.53 -12.73 4.36
N ARG A 204 -3.57 -12.96 5.68
CA ARG A 204 -4.51 -12.23 6.55
C ARG A 204 -4.25 -10.72 6.55
N PHE A 205 -3.01 -10.25 6.40
CA PHE A 205 -2.75 -8.82 6.20
C PHE A 205 -3.44 -8.31 4.93
N GLU A 206 -3.18 -8.96 3.79
CA GLU A 206 -3.77 -8.57 2.51
C GLU A 206 -5.30 -8.53 2.58
N GLU A 207 -5.92 -9.64 2.99
CA GLU A 207 -7.38 -9.76 3.02
C GLU A 207 -8.04 -8.78 4.00
N HIS A 208 -7.37 -8.50 5.13
CA HIS A 208 -7.89 -7.56 6.13
C HIS A 208 -7.79 -6.11 5.63
N LEU A 209 -6.67 -5.73 5.00
CA LEU A 209 -6.52 -4.44 4.34
C LEU A 209 -7.55 -4.26 3.21
N ARG A 210 -7.77 -5.28 2.38
CA ARG A 210 -8.81 -5.23 1.32
C ARG A 210 -10.21 -5.08 1.91
N GLN A 211 -10.54 -5.86 2.93
CA GLN A 211 -11.82 -5.77 3.64
C GLN A 211 -12.07 -4.35 4.17
N HIS A 212 -11.06 -3.74 4.81
CA HIS A 212 -11.22 -2.41 5.39
C HIS A 212 -11.10 -1.28 4.36
N THR A 213 -10.42 -1.50 3.23
CA THR A 213 -10.48 -0.58 2.08
C THR A 213 -11.91 -0.51 1.53
N ILE A 214 -12.59 -1.65 1.38
CA ILE A 214 -14.01 -1.70 0.98
C ILE A 214 -14.88 -0.98 2.03
N GLN A 215 -14.58 -1.14 3.32
CA GLN A 215 -15.29 -0.42 4.37
C GLN A 215 -15.08 1.09 4.26
N VAL A 216 -13.86 1.56 4.01
CA VAL A 216 -13.55 2.98 3.76
C VAL A 216 -14.36 3.49 2.57
N ASP A 217 -14.34 2.79 1.42
CA ASP A 217 -15.12 3.17 0.24
C ASP A 217 -16.61 3.35 0.55
N LYS A 218 -17.19 2.41 1.30
CA LYS A 218 -18.61 2.48 1.71
C LYS A 218 -18.87 3.63 2.68
N THR A 219 -17.97 3.89 3.61
CA THR A 219 -18.09 5.01 4.55
C THR A 219 -18.04 6.34 3.82
N LEU A 220 -17.08 6.53 2.90
CA LEU A 220 -16.95 7.76 2.11
C LEU A 220 -18.22 8.06 1.30
N VAL A 221 -18.80 7.05 0.64
CA VAL A 221 -20.10 7.20 -0.04
C VAL A 221 -21.21 7.60 0.94
N ALA A 222 -21.25 6.97 2.12
CA ALA A 222 -22.31 7.21 3.10
C ALA A 222 -22.26 8.62 3.72
N ILE A 223 -21.07 9.24 3.82
CA ILE A 223 -20.90 10.61 4.31
C ILE A 223 -21.01 11.68 3.20
N GLY A 224 -21.32 11.26 1.97
CA GLY A 224 -21.51 12.17 0.84
C GLY A 224 -20.23 12.53 0.08
N HIS A 225 -19.15 11.75 0.23
CA HIS A 225 -17.88 11.90 -0.50
C HIS A 225 -17.65 10.70 -1.45
N PRO A 226 -18.45 10.54 -2.52
CA PRO A 226 -18.14 9.51 -3.52
C PRO A 226 -16.87 9.87 -4.30
N ARG A 227 -16.07 8.86 -4.64
CA ARG A 227 -14.80 9.09 -5.37
C ARG A 227 -15.01 9.73 -6.73
N THR A 228 -14.26 10.81 -6.98
CA THR A 228 -14.12 11.47 -8.30
C THR A 228 -13.33 10.59 -9.27
N GLU A 229 -13.31 10.96 -10.56
CA GLU A 229 -12.45 10.29 -11.55
C GLU A 229 -10.96 10.42 -11.18
N ALA A 230 -10.52 11.60 -10.75
CA ALA A 230 -9.13 11.85 -10.35
C ALA A 230 -8.70 10.95 -9.19
N GLU A 231 -9.52 10.83 -8.14
CA GLU A 231 -9.22 9.94 -7.00
C GLU A 231 -9.12 8.47 -7.41
N ARG A 232 -9.96 8.01 -8.36
CA ARG A 232 -9.90 6.64 -8.90
C ARG A 232 -8.62 6.41 -9.70
N LEU A 233 -8.21 7.38 -10.52
CA LEU A 233 -6.96 7.32 -11.28
C LEU A 233 -5.73 7.36 -10.35
N VAL A 234 -5.75 8.19 -9.32
CA VAL A 234 -4.73 8.22 -8.25
C VAL A 234 -4.63 6.87 -7.55
N ARG A 235 -5.75 6.21 -7.25
CA ARG A 235 -5.73 4.86 -6.67
C ARG A 235 -5.02 3.86 -7.58
N ASN A 236 -5.22 3.93 -8.91
CA ASN A 236 -4.48 3.10 -9.86
C ASN A 236 -2.96 3.37 -9.79
N LEU A 237 -2.55 4.63 -9.63
CA LEU A 237 -1.12 4.99 -9.48
C LEU A 237 -0.50 4.32 -8.25
N TYR A 238 -1.16 4.38 -7.10
CA TYR A 238 -0.66 3.73 -5.88
C TYR A 238 -0.58 2.21 -6.02
N THR A 239 -1.60 1.56 -6.58
CA THR A 239 -1.55 0.11 -6.84
C THR A 239 -0.41 -0.26 -7.79
N ALA A 240 -0.16 0.52 -8.84
CA ALA A 240 0.96 0.28 -9.75
C ALA A 240 2.33 0.58 -9.10
N LEU A 241 2.41 1.61 -8.25
CA LEU A 241 3.61 1.95 -7.48
C LEU A 241 4.03 0.80 -6.56
N ALA A 242 3.07 0.10 -5.92
CA ALA A 242 3.37 -1.08 -5.10
C ALA A 242 4.16 -2.15 -5.88
N GLY A 243 3.85 -2.32 -7.18
CA GLY A 243 4.59 -3.22 -8.07
C GLY A 243 6.03 -2.77 -8.27
N VAL A 244 6.27 -1.48 -8.46
CA VAL A 244 7.63 -0.91 -8.60
C VAL A 244 8.42 -1.04 -7.30
N GLU A 245 7.81 -0.68 -6.16
CA GLU A 245 8.43 -0.76 -4.83
C GLU A 245 8.79 -2.20 -4.44
N SER A 246 7.89 -3.15 -4.75
CA SER A 246 8.12 -4.58 -4.50
C SER A 246 9.31 -5.13 -5.26
N VAL A 247 9.57 -4.64 -6.48
CA VAL A 247 10.69 -5.12 -7.30
C VAL A 247 11.99 -4.35 -7.11
N ALA A 248 11.93 -3.13 -6.57
CA ALA A 248 13.07 -2.25 -6.34
C ALA A 248 13.85 -2.56 -5.05
N SER A 249 13.29 -3.38 -4.15
CA SER A 249 13.79 -3.69 -2.80
C SER A 249 15.17 -4.39 -2.74
N ASP A 250 15.83 -4.62 -3.87
CA ASP A 250 17.11 -5.31 -3.99
C ASP A 250 18.03 -4.50 -4.92
N ALA A 251 19.00 -3.80 -4.33
CA ALA A 251 19.76 -2.66 -4.88
C ALA A 251 20.69 -2.94 -6.09
N GLY A 252 20.48 -4.02 -6.86
CA GLY A 252 21.39 -4.42 -7.93
C GLY A 252 20.79 -4.62 -9.32
N ALA A 253 19.45 -4.56 -9.49
CA ALA A 253 18.82 -4.77 -10.79
C ALA A 253 17.86 -3.61 -11.13
N GLY A 254 18.08 -2.98 -12.28
CA GLY A 254 17.12 -2.02 -12.84
C GLY A 254 17.24 -0.57 -12.35
N GLY A 255 18.35 -0.16 -11.73
CA GLY A 255 18.58 1.23 -11.28
C GLY A 255 18.26 2.28 -12.35
N ASP A 256 18.87 2.19 -13.53
CA ASP A 256 18.59 3.10 -14.64
C ASP A 256 17.12 3.11 -15.09
N VAL A 257 16.40 1.98 -14.93
CA VAL A 257 14.98 1.88 -15.27
C VAL A 257 14.15 2.65 -14.24
N LEU A 258 14.48 2.51 -12.95
CA LEU A 258 13.83 3.24 -11.85
C LEU A 258 14.09 4.75 -11.96
N ASP A 259 15.31 5.15 -12.31
CA ASP A 259 15.66 6.57 -12.50
C ASP A 259 14.87 7.19 -13.67
N ARG A 260 14.76 6.48 -14.80
CA ARG A 260 13.94 6.93 -15.94
C ARG A 260 12.45 6.97 -15.60
N CYS A 261 11.96 6.01 -14.82
CA CYS A 261 10.59 6.01 -14.31
C CYS A 261 10.34 7.27 -13.49
N ALA A 262 11.17 7.54 -12.48
CA ALA A 262 11.05 8.71 -11.61
C ALA A 262 11.09 10.02 -12.41
N ALA A 263 12.04 10.16 -13.34
CA ALA A 263 12.16 11.35 -14.17
C ALA A 263 10.94 11.57 -15.08
N SER A 264 10.38 10.50 -15.66
CA SER A 264 9.18 10.60 -16.51
C SER A 264 7.95 10.98 -15.70
N LEU A 265 7.80 10.44 -14.48
CA LEU A 265 6.70 10.76 -13.58
C LEU A 265 6.77 12.20 -13.05
N ASP A 266 7.96 12.70 -12.69
CA ASP A 266 8.14 14.10 -12.30
C ASP A 266 7.83 15.06 -13.45
N ASP A 267 8.21 14.70 -14.67
CA ASP A 267 7.89 15.52 -15.83
C ASP A 267 6.38 15.61 -16.07
N ILE A 268 5.68 14.47 -15.98
CA ILE A 268 4.21 14.44 -16.02
C ILE A 268 3.63 15.30 -14.89
N ALA A 269 4.10 15.16 -13.65
CA ALA A 269 3.62 15.94 -12.52
C ALA A 269 3.75 17.45 -12.77
N ARG A 270 4.90 17.92 -13.27
CA ARG A 270 5.10 19.33 -13.63
C ARG A 270 4.13 19.81 -14.72
N GLN A 271 3.88 18.98 -15.74
CA GLN A 271 2.92 19.31 -16.79
C GLN A 271 1.49 19.43 -16.24
N VAL A 272 1.08 18.51 -15.36
CA VAL A 272 -0.23 18.57 -14.68
C VAL A 272 -0.33 19.84 -13.84
N GLU A 273 0.67 20.16 -13.02
CA GLU A 273 0.72 21.41 -12.23
C GLU A 273 0.61 22.66 -13.10
N ASP A 274 1.35 22.71 -14.22
CA ASP A 274 1.37 23.85 -15.13
C ASP A 274 0.06 24.04 -15.86
N ILE A 275 -0.63 22.95 -16.21
CA ILE A 275 -1.97 23.03 -16.79
C ILE A 275 -2.93 23.47 -15.69
N ALA A 276 -3.00 22.77 -14.56
CA ALA A 276 -3.88 23.08 -13.43
C ALA A 276 -3.85 24.57 -13.04
N ARG A 277 -2.66 25.17 -12.86
CA ARG A 277 -2.46 26.59 -12.49
C ARG A 277 -2.95 27.62 -13.50
N LYS A 278 -3.17 27.26 -14.75
CA LYS A 278 -3.63 28.18 -15.81
C LYS A 278 -5.15 28.36 -15.86
N ALA A 279 -5.89 27.75 -14.93
CA ALA A 279 -7.32 28.00 -14.71
C ALA A 279 -7.51 29.10 -13.67
#